data_AF-A0A9N8W5Z2-F1
#
_entry.id   AF-A0A9N8W5Z2-F1
#
_cell.length_a   1.000
_cell.length_b   1.000
_cell.length_c   1.000
_cell.angle_alpha   90.00
_cell.angle_beta   90.00
_cell.angle_gamma   90.00
#
_symmetry.space_group_name_H-M   'P 1'
#
loop_
_entity.id
_entity.type
_entity.pdbx_description
1 polymer ?
#
loop_
_entity_poly.entity_id
_entity_poly.type
_entity_poly.pdbx_seq_one_letter_code
_entity_poly.pdbx_strand_id
1 'polypeptide(L)' 'MANPNVDYGKCTDCGNERRSVGWCNVCDVNAFKESFGNWTS' A
#
# COMPACT_ATOMS: atom_id res chain seq x y z
N MET A 1 -2.93 -8.90 19.85
CA MET A 1 -4.20 -9.49 19.35
C MET A 1 -4.15 -9.36 17.83
N ALA A 2 -3.55 -10.32 17.12
CA ALA A 2 -3.54 -10.31 15.65
C ALA A 2 -4.86 -10.91 15.20
N ASN A 3 -5.70 -10.10 14.57
CA ASN A 3 -7.02 -10.51 14.12
C ASN A 3 -6.84 -11.52 12.97
N PRO A 4 -7.38 -12.75 13.06
CA PRO A 4 -7.15 -13.79 12.07
C PRO A 4 -7.87 -13.42 10.76
N ASN A 5 -7.10 -12.97 9.78
CA ASN A 5 -7.53 -12.72 8.40
C ASN A 5 -8.56 -11.58 8.24
N VAL A 6 -8.17 -10.35 8.55
CA VAL A 6 -8.86 -9.20 7.94
C VAL A 6 -8.52 -9.22 6.46
N ASP A 7 -9.44 -9.72 5.65
CA ASP A 7 -9.38 -9.57 4.19
C ASP A 7 -9.74 -8.12 3.84
N TYR A 8 -8.72 -7.34 3.48
CA TYR A 8 -8.90 -5.97 2.99
C TYR A 8 -9.22 -5.93 1.49
N GLY A 9 -9.37 -7.11 0.88
CA GLY A 9 -9.55 -7.30 -0.55
C GLY A 9 -8.29 -6.96 -1.36
N LYS A 10 -8.48 -6.82 -2.67
CA LYS A 10 -7.40 -6.49 -3.61
C LYS A 10 -7.25 -4.99 -3.78
N CYS A 11 -6.02 -4.56 -3.97
CA CYS A 11 -5.66 -3.19 -4.27
C CYS A 11 -6.23 -2.81 -5.64
N THR A 12 -6.90 -1.66 -5.70
CA THR A 12 -7.50 -1.14 -6.93
C THR A 12 -6.46 -0.70 -7.97
N ASP A 13 -5.24 -0.42 -7.52
CA ASP A 13 -4.16 0.08 -8.37
C ASP A 13 -3.40 -1.05 -9.08
N CYS A 14 -3.09 -2.14 -8.35
CA CYS A 14 -2.25 -3.22 -8.87
C CYS A 14 -2.80 -4.64 -8.70
N GLY A 15 -3.94 -4.82 -8.04
CA GLY A 15 -4.59 -6.13 -7.84
C GLY A 15 -3.99 -7.01 -6.73
N ASN A 16 -2.93 -6.57 -6.04
CA ASN A 16 -2.35 -7.29 -4.90
C ASN A 16 -3.23 -7.23 -3.65
N GLU A 17 -3.13 -8.21 -2.76
CA GLU A 17 -3.83 -8.17 -1.48
C GLU A 17 -3.45 -6.94 -0.67
N ARG A 18 -4.47 -6.21 -0.20
CA ARG A 18 -4.27 -5.09 0.70
C ARG A 18 -3.93 -5.61 2.10
N ARG A 19 -3.03 -4.90 2.78
CA ARG A 19 -2.72 -5.14 4.20
C ARG A 19 -3.34 -4.09 5.13
N SER A 20 -3.98 -3.08 4.55
CA SER A 20 -4.64 -1.98 5.24
C SER A 20 -5.85 -1.51 4.41
N VAL A 21 -6.69 -0.65 4.98
CA VAL A 21 -7.88 -0.10 4.30
C VAL A 21 -7.53 0.73 3.05
N GLY A 22 -6.32 1.28 3.00
CA GLY A 22 -5.86 2.11 1.87
C GLY A 22 -5.31 1.27 0.73
N TRP A 23 -4.02 0.95 0.81
CA TRP A 23 -3.27 0.37 -0.29
C TRP A 23 -2.57 -0.95 0.10
N CYS A 24 -2.13 -1.68 -0.91
CA CYS A 24 -1.20 -2.77 -0.66
C CYS A 24 0.19 -2.21 -0.34
N ASN A 25 1.03 -3.03 0.29
CA ASN A 25 2.37 -2.62 0.69
C ASN A 25 3.23 -2.10 -0.48
N VAL A 26 3.03 -2.66 -1.68
CA VAL A 26 3.77 -2.25 -2.89
C VAL A 26 3.39 -0.82 -3.30
N CYS A 27 2.09 -0.54 -3.42
CA CYS A 27 1.62 0.80 -3.78
C CYS A 27 1.97 1.84 -2.71
N ASP A 28 1.89 1.46 -1.41
CA ASP A 28 2.33 2.33 -0.32
C ASP A 28 3.80 2.75 -0.48
N VAL A 29 4.70 1.78 -0.69
CA VAL A 29 6.13 2.07 -0.86
C VAL A 29 6.41 2.87 -2.13
N ASN A 30 5.74 2.56 -3.24
CA ASN A 30 5.91 3.31 -4.48
C ASN A 30 5.48 4.77 -4.33
N ALA A 31 4.30 5.03 -3.74
CA ALA A 31 3.84 6.39 -3.50
C ALA A 31 4.78 7.15 -2.56
N PHE A 32 5.33 6.48 -1.55
CA PHE A 32 6.34 7.06 -0.67
C PHE A 32 7.63 7.42 -1.43
N LYS A 33 8.12 6.52 -2.28
CA LYS A 33 9.31 6.77 -3.13
C LYS A 33 9.09 7.90 -4.13
N GLU A 34 7.93 7.97 -4.77
CA GLU A 34 7.59 9.08 -5.69
C GLU A 34 7.55 10.42 -4.94
N SER A 35 7.01 10.41 -3.72
CA SER A 35 6.96 11.61 -2.88
C SER A 35 8.36 12.13 -2.52
N PHE A 36 9.34 11.25 -2.33
CA PHE A 36 10.74 11.62 -2.08
C PHE A 36 11.59 11.84 -3.33
N GLY A 37 11.28 11.17 -4.45
CA GLY A 37 11.99 11.36 -5.71
C GLY A 37 11.79 12.75 -6.32
N ASN A 38 10.67 13.40 -5.97
CA ASN A 38 10.39 14.79 -6.34
C ASN A 38 10.98 15.83 -5.37
N TRP A 39 11.70 15.40 -4.33
CA TRP A 39 12.46 16.30 -3.46
C TRP A 39 13.85 16.56 -4.08
N THR A 40 13.90 17.44 -5.08
CA THR A 40 15.16 18.12 -5.42
C THR A 40 15.33 19.28 -4.45
N SER A 41 16.28 19.15 -3.51
CA SER A 41 16.79 20.27 -2.74
C SER A 41 17.56 21.25 -3.62
#